data_AF-A0A1H0GW93-F1
#
_entry.id   AF-A0A1H0GW93-F1
#
_cell.length_a   1.000
_cell.length_b   1.000
_cell.length_c   1.000
_cell.angle_alpha   90.00
_cell.angle_beta   90.00
_cell.angle_gamma   90.00
#
_symmetry.space_group_name_H-M   'P 1'
#
loop_
_entity.id
_entity.type
_entity.pdbx_description
1 polymer ?
#
loop_
_entity_poly.entity_id
_entity_poly.type
_entity_poly.pdbx_seq_one_letter_code
_entity_poly.pdbx_strand_id
1 'polypeptide(L)' 'MTAKNIEIETALRSAQASLAVEGMTLTEKEEALVKERLAGNVSQESFLQRALELSRNE' A
#
# COMPACT_ATOMS: atom_id res chain seq x y z
N MET A 1 -0.79 -11.79 -15.45
CA MET A 1 -1.31 -11.48 -14.10
C MET A 1 -1.63 -12.79 -13.40
N THR A 2 -1.13 -13.01 -12.18
CA THR A 2 -1.44 -14.22 -11.38
C THR A 2 -2.70 -14.00 -10.54
N ALA A 3 -3.36 -15.07 -10.09
CA ALA A 3 -4.52 -14.97 -9.19
C ALA A 3 -4.21 -14.14 -7.93
N LYS A 4 -3.04 -14.35 -7.32
CA LYS A 4 -2.55 -13.58 -6.17
C LYS A 4 -2.50 -12.07 -6.42
N ASN A 5 -2.09 -11.63 -7.62
CA ASN A 5 -2.05 -10.20 -7.95
C ASN A 5 -3.47 -9.61 -8.06
N ILE A 6 -4.43 -10.37 -8.56
CA ILE A 6 -5.84 -9.93 -8.65
C ILE A 6 -6.43 -9.73 -7.25
N GLU A 7 -6.13 -10.65 -6.33
CA GLU A 7 -6.56 -10.56 -4.92
C GLU A 7 -5.96 -9.33 -4.23
N ILE A 8 -4.66 -9.07 -4.41
CA ILE A 8 -3.97 -7.89 -3.86
C ILE A 8 -4.60 -6.60 -4.38
N GLU A 9 -4.82 -6.48 -5.70
CA GLU A 9 -5.43 -5.30 -6.31
C GLU A 9 -6.89 -5.08 -5.85
N THR A 10 -7.61 -6.17 -5.55
CA THR A 10 -9.00 -6.09 -5.06
C THR A 10 -9.02 -5.63 -3.60
N ALA A 11 -8.18 -6.22 -2.75
CA ALA A 11 -8.05 -5.83 -1.35
C ALA A 11 -7.58 -4.37 -1.21
N LEU A 12 -6.61 -3.94 -2.02
CA LEU A 12 -6.10 -2.58 -2.00
C LEU A 12 -7.16 -1.57 -2.41
N ARG A 13 -7.91 -1.85 -3.50
CA ARG A 13 -9.03 -0.98 -3.91
C ARG A 13 -10.10 -0.86 -2.83
N SER A 14 -10.42 -1.95 -2.15
CA SER A 14 -11.36 -1.92 -1.02
C SER A 14 -10.83 -1.05 0.13
N ALA A 15 -9.55 -1.16 0.48
CA ALA A 15 -8.94 -0.36 1.53
C ALA A 15 -8.89 1.14 1.16
N GLN A 16 -8.54 1.46 -0.09
CA GLN A 16 -8.57 2.82 -0.61
C GLN A 16 -9.97 3.43 -0.55
N ALA A 17 -11.02 2.66 -0.88
CA ALA A 17 -12.39 3.11 -0.75
C ALA A 17 -12.74 3.45 0.71
N SER A 18 -12.32 2.63 1.67
CA SER A 18 -12.51 2.92 3.10
C SER A 18 -11.79 4.19 3.54
N LEU A 19 -10.52 4.37 3.13
CA LEU A 19 -9.75 5.59 3.42
C LEU A 19 -10.42 6.84 2.83
N ALA A 20 -10.93 6.73 1.60
CA ALA A 20 -11.58 7.85 0.93
C ALA A 20 -12.86 8.32 1.64
N VAL A 21 -13.61 7.41 2.28
CA VAL A 21 -14.76 7.78 3.14
C VAL A 21 -14.32 8.66 4.32
N GLU A 22 -13.11 8.43 4.84
CA GLU A 22 -12.50 9.23 5.92
C GLU A 22 -11.76 10.48 5.41
N GLY A 23 -11.81 10.76 4.10
CA GLY A 23 -11.11 11.89 3.49
C GLY A 23 -9.60 11.68 3.33
N MET A 24 -9.14 10.42 3.41
CA MET A 24 -7.74 10.05 3.24
C MET A 24 -7.53 9.39 1.87
N THR A 25 -6.37 9.63 1.26
CA THR A 25 -5.96 9.02 -0.01
C THR A 25 -4.51 8.58 0.07
N LEU A 26 -4.13 7.56 -0.69
CA LEU A 26 -2.73 7.17 -0.85
C LEU A 26 -2.15 7.83 -2.11
N THR A 27 -0.91 8.31 -2.01
CA THR A 27 -0.10 8.66 -3.18
C THR A 27 0.33 7.41 -3.94
N GLU A 28 0.78 7.58 -5.20
CA GLU A 28 1.29 6.46 -6.01
C GLU A 28 2.46 5.73 -5.33
N LYS A 29 3.31 6.47 -4.60
CA LYS A 29 4.47 5.90 -3.89
C LYS A 29 4.04 5.03 -2.71
N GLU A 30 3.05 5.48 -1.96
CA GLU A 30 2.51 4.72 -0.83
C GLU A 30 1.76 3.48 -1.31
N GLU A 31 0.98 3.61 -2.39
CA GLU A 31 0.29 2.48 -3.02
C GLU A 31 1.30 1.40 -3.46
N ALA A 32 2.39 1.82 -4.13
CA ALA A 32 3.45 0.92 -4.54
C ALA A 32 4.10 0.18 -3.35
N LEU A 33 4.38 0.90 -2.26
CA LEU A 33 4.98 0.32 -1.05
C LEU A 33 4.06 -0.74 -0.40
N VAL A 34 2.74 -0.49 -0.36
CA VAL A 34 1.76 -1.46 0.12
C VAL A 34 1.74 -2.71 -0.77
N LYS A 35 1.76 -2.55 -2.09
CA LYS A 35 1.81 -3.68 -3.03
C LYS A 35 3.08 -4.52 -2.85
N GLU A 36 4.24 -3.90 -2.66
CA GLU A 36 5.49 -4.62 -2.37
C GLU A 36 5.38 -5.48 -1.10
N ARG A 37 4.77 -4.94 -0.04
CA ARG A 37 4.58 -5.64 1.24
C ARG A 37 3.62 -6.82 1.11
N LEU A 38 2.53 -6.67 0.35
CA LEU A 38 1.54 -7.72 0.10
C LEU A 38 2.09 -8.80 -0.85
N ALA A 39 2.94 -8.43 -1.79
CA ALA A 39 3.64 -9.37 -2.65
C ALA A 39 4.66 -10.24 -1.88
N GLY A 40 5.17 -9.73 -0.75
CA GLY A 40 6.22 -10.35 0.06
C GLY A 40 7.63 -9.91 -0.32
N ASN A 41 7.76 -8.80 -1.07
CA ASN A 41 9.03 -8.29 -1.57
C ASN A 41 9.79 -7.46 -0.52
N VAL A 42 9.09 -6.97 0.50
CA VAL A 42 9.67 -6.22 1.62
C VAL A 42 9.22 -6.81 2.95
N SER A 43 10.14 -6.78 3.93
CA SER A 43 9.83 -7.18 5.30
C SER A 43 8.90 -6.16 5.98
N GLN A 44 8.28 -6.55 7.08
CA GLN A 44 7.47 -5.63 7.90
C GLN A 44 8.31 -4.44 8.41
N GLU A 45 9.53 -4.71 8.86
CA GLU A 45 10.44 -3.68 9.38
C GLU A 45 10.81 -2.66 8.30
N SER A 46 11.23 -3.13 7.12
CA SER A 46 11.56 -2.26 5.99
C SER A 46 10.35 -1.50 5.47
N PHE A 47 9.16 -2.11 5.50
CA PHE A 47 7.90 -1.44 5.16
C PHE A 47 7.63 -0.26 6.09
N LEU A 48 7.73 -0.46 7.41
CA LEU A 48 7.50 0.60 8.39
C LEU A 48 8.53 1.73 8.29
N GLN A 49 9.81 1.40 8.07
CA GLN A 49 10.85 2.41 7.85
C GLN A 49 10.55 3.27 6.62
N ARG A 50 10.25 2.65 5.47
CA ARG A 50 9.93 3.37 4.23
C ARG A 50 8.63 4.19 4.34
N ALA A 51 7.62 3.67 5.02
CA ALA A 51 6.37 4.41 5.26
C ALA A 51 6.61 5.66 6.10
N LEU A 52 7.46 5.56 7.14
CA LEU A 52 7.86 6.70 7.96
C LEU A 52 8.68 7.73 7.17
N GLU A 53 9.56 7.28 6.27
CA GLU A 53 10.30 8.16 5.38
C GLU A 53 9.37 8.90 4.41
N LEU A 54 8.38 8.23 3.83
CA LEU A 54 7.39 8.86 2.95
C LEU A 54 6.59 9.93 3.70
N SER A 55 6.07 9.60 4.89
CA SER A 55 5.29 10.55 5.73
C SER A 55 6.05 11.81 6.13
N ARG A 56 7.38 11.80 6.13
CA ARG A 56 8.23 12.96 6.47
C ARG A 56 8.58 13.82 5.25
N ASN A 57 8.41 13.28 4.05
CA ASN A 57 8.88 13.85 2.80
C ASN A 57 7.73 14.16 1.81
N GLU A 58 6.48 14.12 2.27
CA GLU A 58 5.31 14.70 1.59
C GLU A 58 5.29 16.23 1.71
#